data_AF-A0A943D0E8-F1
#
_entry.id   AF-A0A943D0E8-F1
#
_cell.length_a   1.000
_cell.length_b   1.000
_cell.length_c   1.000
_cell.angle_alpha   90.00
_cell.angle_beta   90.00
_cell.angle_gamma   90.00
#
_symmetry.space_group_name_H-M   'P 1'
#
loop_
_entity.id
_entity.type
_entity.pdbx_description
1 polymer ?
#
loop_
_entity_poly.entity_id
_entity_poly.type
_entity_poly.pdbx_seq_one_letter_code
_entity_poly.pdbx_strand_id
1 'polypeptide(L)' 'MRTLSEIEKLSLAAVLKMENDGLIMQRAISTLISDEDLKRQTDASILASEGRIKGIQQFIKENNVLIVKED' A
#
# COMPACT_ATOMS: atom_id res chain seq x y z
N MET A 1 -3.65 6.38 -22.55
CA MET A 1 -3.78 5.80 -21.20
C MET A 1 -4.89 4.77 -21.24
N ARG A 2 -4.73 3.61 -20.58
CA ARG A 2 -5.72 2.52 -20.61
C ARG A 2 -6.83 2.82 -19.62
N THR A 3 -8.08 2.75 -20.07
CA THR A 3 -9.25 2.80 -19.18
C THR A 3 -9.32 1.49 -18.40
N LEU A 4 -9.31 1.59 -17.06
CA LEU A 4 -9.52 0.43 -16.20
C LEU A 4 -11.01 0.10 -16.09
N SER A 5 -11.33 -1.19 -16.19
CA SER A 5 -12.64 -1.73 -15.87
C SER A 5 -12.94 -1.59 -14.37
N GLU A 6 -14.22 -1.61 -13.99
CA GLU A 6 -14.63 -1.52 -12.59
C GLU A 6 -14.00 -2.61 -11.70
N ILE A 7 -13.80 -3.82 -12.24
CA ILE A 7 -13.14 -4.92 -11.54
C ILE A 7 -11.66 -4.61 -11.27
N GLU A 8 -10.96 -4.02 -12.26
CA GLU A 8 -9.56 -3.60 -12.08
C GLU A 8 -9.45 -2.46 -11.06
N LYS A 9 -10.40 -1.51 -11.05
CA LYS A 9 -10.44 -0.43 -10.04
C LYS A 9 -10.67 -0.98 -8.63
N LEU A 10 -11.64 -1.89 -8.47
CA LEU A 10 -11.93 -2.52 -7.18
C LEU A 10 -10.74 -3.34 -6.67
N SER A 11 -10.09 -4.11 -7.56
CA SER A 11 -8.90 -4.88 -7.23
C SER A 11 -7.75 -3.98 -6.79
N LEU A 12 -7.54 -2.85 -7.47
CA LEU A 12 -6.51 -1.87 -7.11
C LEU A 12 -6.77 -1.25 -5.74
N ALA A 13 -8.03 -0.93 -5.43
CA ALA A 13 -8.42 -0.42 -4.12
C ALA A 13 -8.21 -1.46 -3.01
N ALA A 14 -8.54 -2.73 -3.27
CA ALA A 14 -8.30 -3.83 -2.34
C ALA A 14 -6.81 -4.01 -2.04
N VAL A 15 -5.96 -3.98 -3.07
CA VAL A 15 -4.50 -4.05 -2.92
C VAL A 15 -3.96 -2.85 -2.13
N LEU A 16 -4.40 -1.63 -2.44
CA LEU A 16 -3.98 -0.43 -1.71
C LEU A 16 -4.37 -0.51 -0.23
N LYS A 17 -5.59 -0.98 0.07
CA LYS A 17 -6.03 -1.18 1.45
C LYS A 17 -5.19 -2.23 2.17
N MET A 18 -4.97 -3.39 1.53
CA MET A 18 -4.16 -4.47 2.08
C MET A 18 -2.74 -4.00 2.40
N GLU A 19 -2.12 -3.24 1.50
CA GLU A 19 -0.77 -2.72 1.70
C GLU A 19 -0.70 -1.73 2.86
N ASN A 20 -1.71 -0.86 3.01
CA ASN A 20 -1.82 0.06 4.14
C ASN A 20 -1.98 -0.69 5.47
N ASP A 21 -2.90 -1.67 5.52
CA ASP A 21 -3.13 -2.48 6.71
C ASP A 21 -1.85 -3.27 7.08
N GLY A 22 -1.15 -3.81 6.08
CA GLY A 22 0.15 -4.47 6.23
C GLY A 22 1.23 -3.55 6.78
N LEU A 23 1.34 -2.31 6.27
CA LEU A 23 2.30 -1.32 6.78
C LEU A 23 2.05 -0.96 8.25
N ILE A 24 0.78 -0.81 8.65
CA ILE A 24 0.41 -0.57 10.05
C ILE A 24 0.89 -1.73 10.93
N MET A 25 0.62 -2.97 10.51
CA MET A 25 1.05 -4.18 11.22
C MET A 25 2.57 -4.29 11.29
N GLN A 26 3.28 -4.04 10.18
CA GLN A 26 4.75 -4.06 10.13
C GLN A 26 5.36 -3.07 11.10
N ARG A 27 4.84 -1.84 11.18
CA ARG A 27 5.30 -0.82 12.12
C ARG A 27 5.05 -1.24 13.57
N ALA A 28 3.88 -1.80 13.88
CA ALA A 28 3.58 -2.31 15.21
C ALA A 28 4.56 -3.43 15.61
N ILE A 29 4.75 -4.44 14.76
CA ILE A 29 5.67 -5.56 15.00
C ILE A 29 7.12 -5.07 15.13
N SER A 30 7.53 -4.09 14.33
CA SER A 30 8.89 -3.52 14.36
C SER A 30 9.27 -2.98 15.75
N THR A 31 8.29 -2.54 16.57
CA THR A 31 8.54 -2.10 17.95
C THR A 31 8.88 -3.23 18.92
N LEU A 32 8.53 -4.47 18.58
CA LEU A 32 8.71 -5.66 19.42
C LEU A 32 9.98 -6.43 19.06
N ILE A 33 10.64 -6.10 17.94
CA ILE A 33 11.86 -6.77 17.47
C ILE A 33 13.07 -6.23 18.24
N SER A 34 13.74 -7.10 18.98
CA SER A 34 14.98 -6.77 19.70
C SER A 34 16.25 -7.14 18.94
N ASP A 35 16.16 -8.08 17.98
CA ASP A 35 17.29 -8.47 17.14
C ASP A 35 17.60 -7.35 16.12
N GLU A 36 18.82 -6.81 16.13
CA GLU A 36 19.17 -5.66 15.31
C GLU A 36 19.13 -5.94 13.81
N ASP A 37 19.53 -7.14 13.39
CA ASP A 37 19.54 -7.48 11.97
C ASP A 37 18.12 -7.68 11.45
N LEU A 38 17.27 -8.31 12.24
CA LEU A 38 15.84 -8.42 11.94
C LEU A 38 15.14 -7.06 11.96
N LYS A 39 15.56 -6.14 12.85
CA LYS A 39 15.07 -4.76 12.89
C LYS A 39 15.42 -4.01 11.61
N ARG A 40 16.69 -4.08 11.17
CA ARG A 40 17.15 -3.46 9.90
C ARG A 40 16.38 -3.99 8.70
N GLN A 41 16.16 -5.31 8.64
CA GLN A 41 15.36 -5.93 7.57
C GLN A 41 13.91 -5.43 7.59
N THR A 42 13.32 -5.32 8.78
CA THR A 42 11.95 -4.83 8.94
C THR A 42 11.83 -3.37 8.52
N ASP A 43 12.79 -2.52 8.87
CA ASP A 43 12.80 -1.10 8.47
C ASP A 43 12.94 -0.94 6.95
N ALA A 44 13.78 -1.77 6.30
CA ALA A 44 13.84 -1.83 4.84
C ALA A 44 12.51 -2.29 4.21
N SER A 45 11.85 -3.27 4.82
CA SER A 45 10.53 -3.74 4.38
C SER A 45 9.46 -2.65 4.53
N ILE A 46 9.45 -1.90 5.63
CA ILE A 46 8.55 -0.76 5.87
C ILE A 46 8.74 0.29 4.77
N LEU A 47 9.99 0.66 4.46
CA LEU A 47 10.30 1.62 3.41
C LEU A 47 9.81 1.13 2.03
N ALA A 48 9.97 -0.16 1.74
CA ALA A 48 9.49 -0.76 0.50
C ALA A 48 7.95 -0.71 0.40
N SER A 49 7.23 -1.00 1.50
CA SER A 49 5.77 -0.90 1.57
C SER A 49 5.29 0.53 1.35
N GLU A 50 5.94 1.53 1.98
CA GLU A 50 5.64 2.95 1.75
C GLU A 50 5.83 3.35 0.28
N GLY A 51 6.90 2.85 -0.35
CA GLY A 51 7.16 3.06 -1.77
C GLY A 51 6.05 2.50 -2.65
N ARG A 52 5.58 1.27 -2.36
CA ARG A 52 4.46 0.64 -3.09
C ARG A 52 3.15 1.41 -2.92
N ILE A 53 2.82 1.82 -1.69
CA ILE A 53 1.62 2.63 -1.40
C ILE A 53 1.65 3.93 -2.21
N LYS A 54 2.76 4.66 -2.17
CA LYS A 54 2.92 5.91 -2.94
C LYS A 54 2.81 5.67 -4.43
N GLY A 55 3.41 4.61 -4.96
CA GLY A 55 3.32 4.25 -6.37
C GLY A 55 1.88 3.96 -6.81
N ILE A 56 1.14 3.18 -6.02
CA ILE A 56 -0.28 2.87 -6.29
C ILE A 56 -1.14 4.14 -6.22
N GLN A 57 -0.95 4.99 -5.21
CA GLN A 57 -1.67 6.25 -5.07
C GLN A 57 -1.39 7.20 -6.25
N GLN A 58 -0.13 7.29 -6.68
CA GLN A 58 0.26 8.10 -7.82
C GLN A 58 -0.40 7.57 -9.11
N PHE A 59 -0.37 6.26 -9.32
CA PHE A 59 -1.04 5.64 -10.46
C PHE A 59 -2.55 5.92 -10.47
N ILE A 60 -3.23 5.83 -9.32
CA ILE A 60 -4.66 6.16 -9.18
C ILE A 60 -4.92 7.61 -9.58
N LYS A 61 -4.10 8.55 -9.07
CA LYS A 61 -4.21 9.99 -9.35
C LYS A 61 -3.99 10.29 -10.83
N GLU A 62 -2.96 9.72 -11.43
CA GLU A 62 -2.61 9.94 -12.84
C GLU A 62 -3.67 9.37 -13.80
N ASN A 63 -4.37 8.32 -13.40
CA ASN A 63 -5.35 7.63 -14.26
C ASN A 63 -6.81 7.95 -13.89
N ASN A 64 -7.07 8.95 -13.05
CA ASN A 64 -8.41 9.35 -12.59
C ASN A 64 -9.27 8.15 -12.13
N VAL A 65 -8.65 7.23 -11.40
CA VAL A 65 -9.31 6.05 -10.82
C VAL A 65 -10.04 6.47 -9.54
N LEU A 66 -10.96 7.42 -9.66
CA LEU A 66 -11.83 7.80 -8.54
C LEU A 66 -13.00 6.82 -8.51
N ILE A 67 -13.14 6.13 -7.38
CA ILE A 67 -14.34 5.35 -7.09
C ILE A 67 -15.41 6.38 -6.73
N VAL A 68 -16.49 6.40 -7.51
CA VAL A 68 -17.67 7.22 -7.20
C VAL A 68 -18.12 6.83 -5.79
N LYS A 69 -18.19 7.81 -4.88
CA LYS A 69 -18.90 7.60 -3.61
C LYS A 69 -20.35 7.29 -3.97
N GLU A 70 -20.86 6.12 -3.59
CA GLU A 70 -22.31 5.94 -3.52
C GLU A 70 -22.84 6.91 -2.45
N ASP A 71 -23.74 7.80 -2.88
CA ASP A 71 -24.51 8.73 -2.04
C ASP A 71 -25.61 7.98 -1.26
#